data_AF-A0A4Y9YT46-F1
#
_entry.id   AF-A0A4Y9YT46-F1
#
_cell.length_a   1.000
_cell.length_b   1.000
_cell.length_c   1.000
_cell.angle_alpha   90.00
_cell.angle_beta   90.00
_cell.angle_gamma   90.00
#
_symmetry.space_group_name_H-M   'P 1'
#
loop_
_entity.id
_entity.type
_entity.pdbx_description
1 polymer ?
#
loop_
_entity_poly.entity_id
_entity_poly.type
_entity_poly.pdbx_seq_one_letter_code
_entity_poly.pdbx_strand_id
1 'polypeptide(L)'
;MSVSFDQFPGPALYLYTLNDTFSPKQISLPPNGHVKIGRDGDLHSAPTKLNGLFDCLSLSRYHARVWGEAGKIFIKDMGSTNGTFVNGERLSDQGVRSEPFQLKSYDVVDFAINLPNRKGIVLYRKVSALVICVFSEEDARAAPRDQQYQEVSSFRARSFTRSQ
;
A
#
# COMPACT_ATOMS: atom_id res chain seq x y z
N MET A 1 16.34 -36.55 10.10
CA MET A 1 15.25 -35.60 10.35
C MET A 1 15.27 -34.59 9.22
N SER A 2 14.41 -34.77 8.22
CA SER A 2 14.32 -33.85 7.07
C SER A 2 13.65 -32.56 7.54
N VAL A 3 14.42 -31.48 7.60
CA VAL A 3 13.86 -30.14 7.75
C VAL A 3 13.33 -29.77 6.37
N SER A 4 12.03 -29.96 6.15
CA SER A 4 11.36 -29.55 4.92
C SER A 4 11.28 -28.03 4.91
N PHE A 5 12.20 -27.38 4.20
CA PHE A 5 12.23 -25.93 3.99
C PHE A 5 11.35 -25.49 2.80
N ASP A 6 10.24 -26.18 2.52
CA ASP A 6 9.21 -25.70 1.59
C ASP A 6 8.33 -24.65 2.29
N GLN A 7 8.99 -23.66 2.88
CA GLN A 7 8.37 -22.73 3.81
C GLN A 7 8.07 -21.45 3.05
N PHE A 8 6.77 -21.17 2.89
CA PHE A 8 6.25 -19.89 2.42
C PHE A 8 7.11 -18.73 2.98
N PRO A 9 7.61 -17.80 2.13
CA PRO A 9 8.72 -16.88 2.44
C PRO A 9 8.42 -15.79 3.50
N GLY A 10 7.40 -16.01 4.33
CA GLY A 10 6.88 -15.05 5.29
C GLY A 10 5.72 -14.24 4.73
N PRO A 11 4.94 -13.56 5.60
CA PRO A 11 3.80 -12.78 5.16
C PRO A 11 4.22 -11.73 4.12
N ALA A 12 3.35 -11.47 3.16
CA ALA A 12 3.58 -10.45 2.16
C ALA A 12 2.35 -9.55 2.05
N LEU A 13 2.61 -8.29 1.71
CA LEU A 13 1.59 -7.29 1.41
C LEU A 13 1.57 -7.07 -0.09
N TYR A 14 0.49 -7.47 -0.75
CA TYR A 14 0.28 -7.19 -2.16
C TYR A 14 -0.55 -5.92 -2.28
N LEU A 15 -0.09 -4.98 -3.12
CA LEU A 15 -0.74 -3.71 -3.37
C LEU A 15 -1.06 -3.61 -4.85
N TYR A 16 -2.35 -3.55 -5.17
CA TYR A 16 -2.82 -3.31 -6.53
C TYR A 16 -3.24 -1.86 -6.64
N THR A 17 -2.81 -1.15 -7.68
CA THR A 17 -3.20 0.26 -7.85
C THR A 17 -4.73 0.40 -8.01
N LEU A 18 -5.31 1.56 -7.74
CA LEU A 18 -6.73 1.82 -8.05
C LEU A 18 -6.91 3.06 -8.93
N ASN A 19 -5.79 3.71 -9.26
CA ASN A 19 -5.77 4.97 -9.98
C ASN A 19 -4.54 5.13 -10.88
N ASP A 20 -3.87 4.02 -11.21
CA ASP A 20 -2.74 3.93 -12.12
C ASP A 20 -1.54 4.82 -11.76
N THR A 21 -1.31 5.05 -10.46
CA THR A 21 -0.16 5.84 -9.99
C THR A 21 1.08 5.01 -9.70
N PHE A 22 0.99 3.68 -9.79
CA PHE A 22 2.12 2.75 -9.63
C PHE A 22 1.77 1.39 -10.22
N SER A 23 2.77 0.61 -10.63
CA SER A 23 2.58 -0.80 -10.99
C SER A 23 2.38 -1.66 -9.74
N PRO A 24 1.54 -2.71 -9.76
CA PRO A 24 1.30 -3.57 -8.60
C PRO A 24 2.58 -4.03 -7.90
N LYS A 25 2.52 -4.12 -6.56
CA LYS A 25 3.65 -4.46 -5.69
C LYS A 25 3.38 -5.72 -4.88
N GLN A 26 4.41 -6.51 -4.67
CA GLN A 26 4.45 -7.72 -3.85
C GLN A 26 5.57 -7.56 -2.82
N ILE A 27 5.22 -7.03 -1.66
CA ILE A 27 6.19 -6.63 -0.64
C ILE A 27 6.29 -7.73 0.41
N SER A 28 7.41 -8.44 0.46
CA SER A 28 7.69 -9.39 1.55
C SER A 28 7.90 -8.63 2.87
N LEU A 29 7.31 -9.14 3.96
CA LEU A 29 7.41 -8.57 5.29
C LEU A 29 8.39 -9.42 6.12
N PRO A 30 9.60 -8.90 6.41
CA PRO A 30 10.61 -9.68 7.12
C PRO A 30 10.19 -9.96 8.57
N PRO A 31 10.56 -11.13 9.13
CA PRO A 31 10.29 -11.44 10.53
C PRO A 31 11.00 -10.44 11.44
N ASN A 32 10.30 -9.97 12.48
CA ASN A 32 10.79 -8.97 13.45
C ASN A 32 11.28 -7.65 12.81
N GLY A 33 10.87 -7.36 11.57
CA GLY A 33 11.22 -6.15 10.84
C GLY A 33 9.99 -5.42 10.33
N HIS A 34 10.22 -4.32 9.61
CA HIS A 34 9.17 -3.56 8.95
C HIS A 34 9.65 -3.07 7.59
N VAL A 35 8.72 -2.88 6.67
CA VAL A 35 8.99 -2.25 5.37
C VAL A 35 8.53 -0.80 5.43
N LYS A 36 9.42 0.09 5.00
CA LYS A 36 9.14 1.50 4.80
C LYS A 36 8.23 1.69 3.59
N ILE A 37 7.16 2.47 3.78
CA ILE A 37 6.36 3.02 2.70
C ILE A 37 6.69 4.50 2.54
N GLY A 38 6.94 4.95 1.32
CA GLY A 38 7.13 6.36 1.05
C GLY A 38 7.70 6.66 -0.33
N ARG A 39 8.02 7.93 -0.55
CA ARG A 39 8.64 8.36 -1.79
C ARG A 39 10.12 8.01 -1.82
N ASP A 40 10.62 7.65 -3.02
CA ASP A 40 12.06 7.57 -3.26
C ASP A 40 12.75 8.90 -2.88
N GLY A 41 13.85 8.79 -2.15
CA GLY A 41 14.61 9.91 -1.62
C GLY A 41 16.11 9.75 -1.75
N ASP A 42 16.60 8.60 -2.22
CA ASP A 42 18.02 8.27 -2.27
C ASP A 42 18.40 7.75 -3.66
N LEU A 43 19.58 8.16 -4.15
CA LEU A 43 20.11 7.81 -5.47
C LEU A 43 20.28 6.29 -5.72
N HIS A 44 20.06 5.44 -4.72
CA HIS A 44 20.31 3.99 -4.78
C HIS A 44 19.04 3.16 -4.52
N SER A 45 17.85 3.78 -4.50
CA SER A 45 16.62 3.12 -4.00
C SER A 45 15.40 3.40 -4.88
N ALA A 46 15.46 3.02 -6.16
CA ALA A 46 14.33 3.20 -7.06
C ALA A 46 13.09 2.38 -6.64
N PRO A 47 11.87 2.87 -6.93
CA PRO A 47 10.64 2.08 -6.82
C PRO A 47 10.74 0.78 -7.63
N THR A 48 10.43 -0.34 -6.98
CA THR A 48 10.32 -1.65 -7.65
C THR A 48 9.03 -2.35 -7.26
N LYS A 49 8.70 -3.45 -7.93
CA LYS A 49 7.56 -4.29 -7.52
C LYS A 49 7.74 -4.92 -6.13
N LEU A 50 8.96 -4.96 -5.58
CA LEU A 50 9.27 -5.71 -4.35
C LEU A 50 9.42 -4.81 -3.11
N ASN A 51 9.38 -3.48 -3.27
CA ASN A 51 9.59 -2.53 -2.17
C ASN A 51 8.41 -1.56 -1.98
N GLY A 52 8.38 -0.92 -0.81
CA GLY A 52 7.38 0.10 -0.45
C GLY A 52 7.65 1.50 -0.99
N LEU A 53 8.50 1.65 -1.99
CA LEU A 53 8.87 2.96 -2.55
C LEU A 53 8.01 3.33 -3.74
N PHE A 54 7.60 4.59 -3.83
CA PHE A 54 6.75 5.12 -4.88
C PHE A 54 7.39 6.37 -5.51
N ASP A 55 7.25 6.54 -6.82
CA ASP A 55 7.62 7.78 -7.50
C ASP A 55 6.44 8.75 -7.46
N CYS A 56 6.22 9.38 -6.30
CA CYS A 56 5.05 10.22 -6.11
C CYS A 56 5.31 11.37 -5.14
N LEU A 57 5.37 12.60 -5.67
CA LEU A 57 5.70 13.82 -4.92
C LEU A 57 4.70 14.18 -3.81
N SER A 58 3.47 13.67 -3.85
CA SER A 58 2.50 13.84 -2.78
C SER A 58 2.84 13.03 -1.52
N LEU A 59 3.75 12.04 -1.62
CA LEU A 59 4.20 11.24 -0.49
C LEU A 59 5.44 11.83 0.19
N SER A 60 5.42 11.86 1.52
CA SER A 60 6.62 11.98 2.36
C SER A 60 7.63 10.85 2.06
N ARG A 61 8.93 11.12 2.25
CA ARG A 61 9.99 10.11 2.07
C ARG A 61 9.81 8.91 3.01
N TYR A 62 9.46 9.16 4.27
CA TYR A 62 9.04 8.13 5.22
C TYR A 62 7.59 8.41 5.60
N HIS A 63 6.66 7.80 4.88
CA HIS A 63 5.24 8.12 4.95
C HIS A 63 4.52 7.22 5.96
N ALA A 64 4.72 5.91 5.80
CA ALA A 64 4.15 4.89 6.65
C ALA A 64 5.14 3.74 6.80
N ARG A 65 4.81 2.78 7.64
CA ARG A 65 5.49 1.48 7.69
C ARG A 65 4.47 0.36 7.77
N VAL A 66 4.85 -0.80 7.24
CA VAL A 66 4.06 -2.03 7.29
C VAL A 66 4.90 -3.17 7.84
N TRP A 67 4.28 -4.06 8.62
CA TRP A 67 4.96 -5.22 9.19
C TRP A 67 3.97 -6.37 9.42
N GLY A 68 4.52 -7.58 9.52
CA GLY A 68 3.79 -8.77 9.94
C GLY A 68 4.08 -9.07 11.41
N GLU A 69 3.05 -9.36 12.20
CA GLU A 69 3.19 -9.73 13.61
C GLU A 69 1.99 -10.60 14.04
N ALA A 70 2.26 -11.70 14.75
CA ALA A 70 1.23 -12.60 15.28
C ALA A 70 0.12 -13.00 14.28
N GLY A 71 0.51 -13.35 13.05
CA GLY A 71 -0.43 -13.77 11.99
C GLY A 71 -1.27 -12.63 11.41
N LYS A 72 -0.87 -11.38 11.63
CA LYS A 72 -1.56 -10.18 11.14
C LYS A 72 -0.57 -9.27 10.41
N ILE A 73 -1.09 -8.44 9.51
CA ILE A 73 -0.33 -7.36 8.87
C ILE A 73 -0.85 -6.03 9.41
N PHE A 74 0.07 -5.14 9.75
CA PHE A 74 -0.25 -3.81 10.26
C PHE A 74 0.34 -2.72 9.40
N ILE A 75 -0.30 -1.55 9.47
CA ILE A 75 0.19 -0.29 8.91
C ILE A 75 0.19 0.79 9.99
N LYS A 76 1.17 1.69 9.94
CA LYS A 76 1.22 2.88 10.81
C LYS A 76 1.69 4.08 10.00
N ASP A 77 0.94 5.18 10.08
CA ASP A 77 1.37 6.47 9.56
C ASP A 77 2.53 7.00 10.42
N MET A 78 3.59 7.49 9.77
CA MET A 78 4.82 7.92 10.44
C MET A 78 4.91 9.44 10.62
N GLY A 79 3.77 10.13 10.66
CA GLY A 79 3.69 11.59 10.74
C GLY A 79 3.73 12.23 9.36
N SER A 80 3.04 11.63 8.40
CA SER A 80 3.07 12.07 7.01
C SER A 80 2.39 13.43 6.83
N THR A 81 2.87 14.20 5.84
CA THR A 81 2.36 15.55 5.57
C THR A 81 0.93 15.52 5.04
N ASN A 82 0.59 14.52 4.22
CA ASN A 82 -0.68 14.44 3.52
C ASN A 82 -1.59 13.31 4.04
N GLY A 83 -1.14 12.55 5.04
CA GLY A 83 -1.91 11.49 5.70
C GLY A 83 -1.89 10.14 4.97
N THR A 84 -2.07 9.10 5.77
CA THR A 84 -2.45 7.75 5.34
C THR A 84 -3.92 7.50 5.71
N PHE A 85 -4.65 6.88 4.79
CA PHE A 85 -6.07 6.56 4.99
C PHE A 85 -6.31 5.08 4.71
N VAL A 86 -7.19 4.48 5.50
CA VAL A 86 -7.67 3.11 5.29
C VAL A 86 -9.19 3.16 5.16
N ASN A 87 -9.71 2.64 4.06
CA ASN A 87 -11.14 2.64 3.74
C ASN A 87 -11.79 4.05 3.79
N GLY A 88 -11.02 5.07 3.41
CA GLY A 88 -11.44 6.47 3.43
C GLY A 88 -11.28 7.19 4.78
N GLU A 89 -10.96 6.47 5.84
CA GLU A 89 -10.72 7.04 7.17
C GLU A 89 -9.24 7.34 7.39
N ARG A 90 -8.93 8.54 7.88
CA ARG A 90 -7.56 8.97 8.14
C ARG A 90 -7.04 8.35 9.44
N LEU A 91 -5.82 7.80 9.41
CA LEU A 91 -5.27 7.11 10.58
C LEU A 91 -4.82 8.03 11.72
N SER A 92 -4.49 9.29 11.43
CA SER A 92 -4.04 10.27 12.42
C SER A 92 -4.17 11.71 11.91
N ASP A 93 -3.96 12.67 12.82
CA ASP A 93 -3.84 14.08 12.49
C ASP A 93 -2.54 14.39 11.70
N GLN A 94 -2.50 15.57 11.08
CA GLN A 94 -1.43 15.93 10.16
C GLN A 94 -0.10 16.05 10.90
N GLY A 95 0.94 15.39 10.39
CA GLY A 95 2.26 15.37 11.05
C GLY A 95 2.31 14.53 12.33
N VAL A 96 1.22 13.84 12.69
CA VAL A 96 1.13 12.99 13.90
C VAL A 96 1.22 11.52 13.49
N ARG A 97 2.02 10.73 14.22
CA ARG A 97 2.09 9.28 14.00
C ARG A 97 0.79 8.62 14.45
N SER A 98 0.25 7.70 13.67
CA SER A 98 -0.95 6.96 14.05
C SER A 98 -0.66 5.84 15.04
N GLU A 99 -1.71 5.26 15.62
CA GLU A 99 -1.62 3.91 16.18
C GLU A 99 -1.51 2.86 15.06
N PRO A 100 -0.98 1.66 15.34
CA PRO A 100 -1.04 0.53 14.42
C PRO A 100 -2.48 0.20 14.01
N PHE A 101 -2.71 0.12 12.71
CA PHE A 101 -3.98 -0.35 12.14
C PHE A 101 -3.78 -1.74 11.54
N GLN A 102 -4.63 -2.70 11.90
CA GLN A 102 -4.60 -4.05 11.33
C GLN A 102 -5.22 -4.03 9.94
N LEU A 103 -4.42 -4.34 8.91
CA LEU A 103 -4.90 -4.49 7.54
C LEU A 103 -5.57 -5.85 7.32
N LYS A 104 -6.61 -5.84 6.49
CA LYS A 104 -7.29 -7.02 5.97
C LYS A 104 -7.23 -7.02 4.45
N SER A 105 -7.30 -8.21 3.85
CA SER A 105 -7.47 -8.33 2.40
C SER A 105 -8.73 -7.59 1.98
N TYR A 106 -8.61 -6.90 0.84
CA TYR A 106 -9.60 -6.02 0.23
C TYR A 106 -9.81 -4.64 0.86
N ASP A 107 -9.05 -4.30 1.92
CA ASP A 107 -8.96 -2.91 2.39
C ASP A 107 -8.41 -2.00 1.29
N VAL A 108 -8.88 -0.76 1.25
CA VAL A 108 -8.33 0.29 0.40
C VAL A 108 -7.42 1.17 1.23
N VAL A 109 -6.16 1.28 0.83
CA VAL A 109 -5.19 2.19 1.45
C VAL A 109 -4.88 3.32 0.50
N ASP A 110 -5.07 4.55 0.97
CA ASP A 110 -4.62 5.74 0.28
C ASP A 110 -3.42 6.34 1.01
N PHE A 111 -2.34 6.62 0.27
CA PHE A 111 -1.24 7.45 0.73
C PHE A 111 -1.37 8.83 0.10
N ALA A 112 -1.34 9.85 0.94
CA ALA A 112 -1.56 11.25 0.59
C ALA A 112 -2.96 11.53 -0.02
N ILE A 113 -3.12 12.77 -0.48
CA ILE A 113 -4.31 13.27 -1.17
C ILE A 113 -3.94 13.74 -2.58
N ASN A 114 -4.95 13.97 -3.42
CA ASN A 114 -4.74 14.67 -4.68
C ASN A 114 -4.37 16.13 -4.38
N LEU A 115 -3.21 16.58 -4.86
CA LEU A 115 -2.73 17.94 -4.66
C LEU A 115 -3.03 18.80 -5.90
N PRO A 116 -4.02 19.71 -5.83
CA PRO A 116 -4.30 20.63 -6.91
C PRO A 116 -3.32 21.82 -6.93
N ASN A 117 -3.12 22.41 -8.10
CA ASN A 117 -2.53 23.73 -8.23
C ASN A 117 -3.57 24.82 -7.87
N ARG A 118 -3.17 26.10 -7.92
CA ARG A 118 -4.06 27.24 -7.62
C ARG A 118 -5.30 27.32 -8.53
N LYS A 119 -5.28 26.66 -9.69
CA LYS A 119 -6.41 26.60 -10.64
C LYS A 119 -7.29 25.36 -10.44
N GLY A 120 -7.04 24.57 -9.39
CA GLY A 120 -7.81 23.34 -9.10
C GLY A 120 -7.36 22.10 -9.89
N ILE A 121 -6.37 22.21 -10.77
CA ILE A 121 -5.88 21.08 -11.57
C ILE A 121 -4.98 20.21 -10.70
N VAL A 122 -5.31 18.91 -10.56
CA VAL A 122 -4.52 17.94 -9.80
C VAL A 122 -3.14 17.77 -10.44
N LEU A 123 -2.11 18.23 -9.75
CA LEU A 123 -0.72 18.14 -10.19
C LEU A 123 -0.07 16.83 -9.74
N TYR A 124 -0.35 16.42 -8.50
CA TYR A 124 0.15 15.18 -7.93
C TYR A 124 -1.02 14.36 -7.39
N ARG A 125 -1.19 13.15 -7.92
CA ARG A 125 -2.27 12.26 -7.52
C ARG A 125 -1.91 11.57 -6.19
N LYS A 126 -2.91 11.20 -5.40
CA LYS A 126 -2.72 10.26 -4.27
C LYS A 126 -2.28 8.90 -4.79
N VAL A 127 -1.63 8.09 -3.97
CA VAL A 127 -1.43 6.66 -4.27
C VAL A 127 -2.58 5.89 -3.66
N SER A 128 -3.40 5.24 -4.48
CA SER A 128 -4.55 4.45 -4.01
C SER A 128 -4.31 2.99 -4.30
N ALA A 129 -4.43 2.13 -3.29
CA ALA A 129 -4.11 0.73 -3.38
C ALA A 129 -5.19 -0.17 -2.77
N LEU A 130 -5.54 -1.24 -3.47
CA LEU A 130 -6.22 -2.39 -2.89
C LEU A 130 -5.20 -3.32 -2.23
N VAL A 131 -5.44 -3.65 -0.96
CA VAL A 131 -4.60 -4.52 -0.16
C VAL A 131 -5.01 -5.99 -0.34
N ILE A 132 -4.02 -6.87 -0.49
CA ILE A 132 -4.18 -8.31 -0.25
C ILE A 132 -3.11 -8.73 0.75
N CYS A 133 -3.56 -9.25 1.90
CA CYS A 133 -2.69 -9.82 2.91
C CYS A 133 -2.43 -11.29 2.57
N VAL A 134 -1.15 -11.65 2.39
CA VAL A 134 -0.73 -13.01 2.00
C VAL A 134 0.00 -13.64 3.17
N PHE A 135 -0.55 -14.72 3.72
CA PHE A 135 0.05 -15.46 4.85
C PHE A 135 0.47 -16.88 4.46
N SER A 136 0.04 -17.35 3.29
CA SER A 136 0.30 -18.68 2.76
C SER A 136 0.46 -18.67 1.23
N GLU A 137 0.93 -19.79 0.67
CA GLU A 137 0.95 -19.96 -0.79
C GLU A 137 -0.45 -19.96 -1.40
N GLU A 138 -1.45 -20.45 -0.68
CA GLU A 138 -2.84 -20.46 -1.14
C GLU A 138 -3.35 -19.02 -1.31
N ASP A 139 -3.07 -18.14 -0.33
CA ASP A 139 -3.38 -16.71 -0.44
C ASP A 139 -2.70 -16.08 -1.66
N ALA A 140 -1.44 -16.44 -1.92
CA ALA A 140 -0.67 -15.91 -3.04
C ALA A 140 -1.25 -16.37 -4.39
N ARG A 141 -1.72 -17.63 -4.47
CA ARG A 141 -2.38 -18.18 -5.68
C ARG A 141 -3.77 -17.61 -5.89
N ALA A 142 -4.49 -17.32 -4.81
CA ALA A 142 -5.82 -16.71 -4.83
C ALA A 142 -5.80 -15.19 -5.06
N ALA A 143 -4.65 -14.54 -4.86
CA ALA A 143 -4.49 -13.11 -5.11
C ALA A 143 -4.84 -12.76 -6.57
N PRO A 144 -5.55 -11.64 -6.83
CA PRO A 144 -5.96 -11.25 -8.17
C PRO A 144 -4.78 -11.21 -9.14
N ARG A 145 -4.91 -11.86 -10.29
CA ARG A 145 -3.93 -11.70 -11.38
C ARG A 145 -4.20 -10.40 -12.13
N ASP A 146 -3.19 -9.88 -12.82
CA ASP A 146 -3.24 -8.56 -13.48
C ASP A 146 -4.53 -8.33 -14.31
N GLN A 147 -5.01 -9.33 -15.05
CA GLN A 147 -6.24 -9.24 -15.84
C GLN A 147 -7.52 -9.11 -14.97
N GLN A 148 -7.68 -9.94 -13.94
CA GLN A 148 -8.81 -9.85 -13.00
C GLN A 148 -8.77 -8.56 -12.19
N TYR A 149 -7.57 -8.11 -11.82
CA TYR A 149 -7.38 -6.84 -11.13
C TYR A 149 -7.86 -5.65 -11.99
N GLN A 150 -7.54 -5.61 -13.30
CA GLN A 150 -7.97 -4.53 -14.18
C GLN A 150 -9.50 -4.40 -14.31
N GLU A 151 -10.22 -5.53 -14.25
CA GLU A 151 -11.69 -5.52 -14.23
C GLU A 151 -12.23 -4.95 -12.91
N VAL A 152 -11.66 -5.37 -11.78
CA VAL A 152 -12.05 -4.90 -10.43
C VAL A 152 -11.73 -3.41 -10.25
N SER A 153 -10.56 -2.95 -10.70
CA SER A 153 -10.17 -1.54 -10.62
C SER A 153 -11.08 -0.67 -11.49
N SER A 154 -11.40 -1.12 -12.71
CA SER A 154 -12.33 -0.43 -13.61
C SER A 154 -13.74 -0.34 -13.01
N PHE A 155 -14.23 -1.41 -12.37
CA PHE A 155 -15.53 -1.40 -11.71
C PHE A 155 -15.57 -0.46 -10.50
N ARG A 156 -14.52 -0.50 -9.65
CA ARG A 156 -14.42 0.38 -8.49
C ARG A 156 -14.24 1.85 -8.89
N ALA A 157 -13.41 2.15 -9.89
CA ALA A 157 -13.24 3.50 -10.42
C ALA A 157 -14.56 4.09 -10.93
N ARG A 158 -15.41 3.28 -11.60
CA ARG A 158 -16.74 3.69 -12.07
C ARG A 158 -17.77 3.85 -10.94
N SER A 159 -17.63 3.06 -9.87
CA SER A 159 -18.53 3.14 -8.72
C SER A 159 -18.24 4.37 -7.86
N PHE A 160 -16.97 4.78 -7.74
CA PHE A 160 -16.56 5.98 -7.02
C PHE A 160 -16.86 7.29 -7.77
N THR A 161 -16.98 7.28 -9.11
CA THR A 161 -17.35 8.49 -9.88
C THR A 161 -18.85 8.78 -9.90
N ARG A 162 -19.70 7.89 -9.37
CA ARG A 162 -21.15 8.11 -9.26
C ARG A 162 -21.61 8.74 -7.94
N SER A 163 -20.70 9.03 -7.00
CA SER A 163 -21.02 9.68 -5.72
C SER A 163 -20.45 11.10 -5.63
N GLN A 164 -20.66 11.93 -6.65
CA GLN A 164 -20.66 13.40 -6.54
C GLN A 164 -21.77 13.99 -7.40
#